data_AF-K1WU61-F1
#
_entry.id   AF-K1WU61-F1
#
_cell.length_a   1.000
_cell.length_b   1.000
_cell.length_c   1.000
_cell.angle_alpha   90.00
_cell.angle_beta   90.00
_cell.angle_gamma   90.00
#
_symmetry.space_group_name_H-M   'P 1'
#
loop_
_entity.id
_entity.type
_entity.pdbx_description
1 polymer ?
#
loop_
_entity_poly.entity_id
_entity_poly.type
_entity_poly.pdbx_seq_one_letter_code
_entity_poly.pdbx_strand_id
1 'polypeptide(L)'
;MYLCGASLKDIRKALALKARIDPAIVVPLQYHDYLNAFDQDEANKLVPYKDCDHAIELKPSAILPYSPLYNISQDELLVLRKFFKENLDKGFIRATFNTRYGLFESFVMLFGLSNALATFQARINDILRPFFNIFYSAYIDDILVYSDTLKKHRLYVKAVLRAV
;
A
#
# COMPACT_ATOMS: atom_id res chain seq x y z
N MET A 1 26.97 16.82 -2.90
CA MET A 1 26.23 15.72 -2.25
C MET A 1 25.21 16.33 -1.29
N TYR A 2 23.99 16.57 -1.78
CA TYR A 2 22.71 16.70 -1.07
C TYR A 2 21.65 16.77 -2.19
N LEU A 3 21.07 15.63 -2.56
CA LEU A 3 19.95 15.59 -3.52
C LEU A 3 18.68 15.97 -2.75
N CYS A 4 18.43 17.27 -2.59
CA CYS A 4 17.10 17.78 -2.30
C CYS A 4 16.39 17.85 -3.67
N GLY A 5 15.26 17.21 -3.90
CA GLY A 5 14.05 17.07 -3.10
C GLY A 5 12.92 17.18 -4.14
N ALA A 6 11.78 16.52 -3.97
CA ALA A 6 10.82 16.22 -5.04
C ALA A 6 10.62 17.33 -6.10
N SER A 7 10.50 16.98 -7.39
CA SER A 7 10.30 17.96 -8.46
C SER A 7 9.08 18.83 -8.17
N LEU A 8 9.09 20.12 -8.55
CA LEU A 8 7.89 20.97 -8.50
C LEU A 8 6.68 20.32 -9.19
N LYS A 9 6.91 19.50 -10.23
CA LYS A 9 5.87 18.71 -10.88
C LYS A 9 5.27 17.67 -9.93
N ASP A 10 6.11 16.97 -9.18
CA ASP A 10 5.70 15.94 -8.22
C ASP A 10 4.98 16.56 -7.02
N ILE A 11 5.48 17.69 -6.52
CA ILE A 11 4.83 18.45 -5.44
C ILE A 11 3.44 18.90 -5.87
N ARG A 12 3.31 19.52 -7.05
CA ARG A 12 2.00 19.95 -7.58
C ARG A 12 1.07 18.76 -7.77
N LYS A 13 1.58 17.63 -8.28
CA LYS A 13 0.83 16.38 -8.43
C LYS A 13 0.37 15.83 -7.07
N ALA A 14 1.21 15.88 -6.06
CA ALA A 14 0.89 15.42 -4.71
C ALA A 14 -0.16 16.32 -4.02
N LEU A 15 -0.08 17.64 -4.24
CA LEU A 15 -1.03 18.60 -3.68
C LEU A 15 -2.37 18.62 -4.41
N ALA A 16 -2.40 18.26 -5.70
CA ALA A 16 -3.63 18.18 -6.49
C ALA A 16 -4.69 17.29 -5.82
N LEU A 17 -5.96 17.67 -5.99
CA LEU A 17 -7.09 16.85 -5.59
C LEU A 17 -7.16 15.64 -6.53
N LYS A 18 -7.20 14.43 -5.96
CA LYS A 18 -7.48 13.22 -6.74
C LYS A 18 -8.99 13.11 -6.91
N ALA A 19 -9.45 13.08 -8.15
CA ALA A 19 -10.85 12.83 -8.44
C ALA A 19 -11.21 11.41 -7.99
N ARG A 20 -12.30 11.28 -7.24
CA ARG A 20 -12.87 9.97 -6.92
C ARG A 20 -13.54 9.43 -8.17
N ILE A 21 -13.13 8.24 -8.59
CA ILE A 21 -13.70 7.55 -9.75
C ILE A 21 -14.60 6.45 -9.21
N ASP A 22 -15.85 6.40 -9.66
CA ASP A 22 -16.75 5.29 -9.36
C ASP A 22 -16.23 4.03 -10.08
N PRO A 23 -15.86 2.96 -9.34
CA PRO A 23 -15.37 1.72 -9.94
C PRO A 23 -16.32 1.13 -10.98
N ALA A 24 -17.64 1.33 -10.85
CA ALA A 24 -18.63 0.79 -11.79
C ALA A 24 -18.47 1.35 -13.22
N ILE A 25 -17.84 2.52 -13.38
CA ILE A 25 -17.57 3.17 -14.67
C ILE A 25 -16.39 2.49 -15.39
N VAL A 26 -15.38 2.05 -14.64
CA VAL A 26 -14.12 1.54 -15.19
C VAL A 26 -14.10 0.02 -15.25
N VAL A 27 -14.69 -0.63 -14.25
CA VAL A 27 -14.70 -2.09 -14.13
C VAL A 27 -15.73 -2.68 -15.10
N PRO A 28 -15.36 -3.67 -15.93
CA PRO A 28 -16.30 -4.34 -16.82
C PRO A 28 -17.48 -4.98 -16.08
N LEU A 29 -18.68 -4.92 -16.66
CA LEU A 29 -19.94 -5.38 -16.07
C LEU A 29 -19.85 -6.79 -15.47
N GLN A 30 -19.12 -7.71 -16.12
CA GLN A 30 -18.98 -9.08 -15.64
C GLN A 30 -18.29 -9.23 -14.26
N TYR A 31 -17.63 -8.18 -13.76
CA TYR A 31 -16.93 -8.15 -12.47
C TYR A 31 -17.59 -7.22 -11.44
N HIS A 32 -18.80 -6.72 -11.72
CA HIS A 32 -19.49 -5.80 -10.82
C HIS A 32 -19.85 -6.41 -9.45
N ASP A 33 -19.88 -7.74 -9.33
CA ASP A 33 -20.01 -8.43 -8.04
C ASP A 33 -18.82 -8.18 -7.09
N TYR A 34 -17.70 -7.67 -7.60
CA TYR A 34 -16.43 -7.46 -6.90
C TYR A 34 -16.02 -5.98 -6.85
N LEU A 35 -16.96 -5.03 -6.99
CA LEU A 35 -16.64 -3.60 -6.99
C LEU A 35 -15.96 -3.14 -5.69
N ASN A 36 -16.22 -3.83 -4.58
CA ASN A 36 -15.58 -3.58 -3.29
C ASN A 36 -14.04 -3.70 -3.37
N ALA A 37 -13.50 -4.63 -4.17
CA ALA A 37 -12.06 -4.79 -4.36
C ALA A 37 -11.42 -3.59 -5.09
N PHE A 38 -12.23 -2.77 -5.77
CA PHE A 38 -11.79 -1.58 -6.50
C PHE A 38 -12.22 -0.28 -5.81
N ASP A 39 -12.94 -0.36 -4.69
CA ASP A 39 -13.44 0.81 -3.97
C ASP A 39 -12.36 1.38 -3.05
N GLN A 40 -12.19 2.70 -3.14
CA GLN A 40 -11.13 3.39 -2.40
C GLN A 40 -11.43 3.48 -0.90
N ASP A 41 -12.70 3.53 -0.48
CA ASP A 41 -13.07 3.57 0.93
C ASP A 41 -12.86 2.21 1.58
N GLU A 42 -13.19 1.11 0.87
CA GLU A 42 -12.85 -0.24 1.32
C GLU A 42 -11.32 -0.41 1.47
N ALA A 43 -10.54 0.08 0.50
CA ALA A 43 -9.08 0.05 0.57
C ALA A 43 -8.48 0.93 1.69
N ASN A 44 -9.21 1.95 2.15
CA ASN A 44 -8.80 2.81 3.25
C ASN A 44 -9.11 2.22 4.64
N LYS A 45 -9.78 1.06 4.72
CA LYS A 45 -10.05 0.40 6.00
C LYS A 45 -8.84 -0.41 6.44
N LEU A 46 -8.49 -0.28 7.72
CA LEU A 46 -7.49 -1.14 8.33
C LEU A 46 -8.03 -2.57 8.46
N VAL A 47 -7.23 -3.52 8.00
CA VAL A 47 -7.48 -4.93 8.26
C VAL A 47 -7.09 -5.26 9.71
N PRO A 48 -7.78 -6.21 10.36
CA PRO A 48 -7.37 -6.69 11.67
C PRO A 48 -5.96 -7.29 11.63
N TYR A 49 -5.26 -7.22 12.77
CA TYR A 49 -3.94 -7.82 12.95
C TYR A 49 -3.94 -9.32 12.63
N LYS A 50 -2.87 -9.79 12.00
CA LYS A 50 -2.65 -11.20 11.66
C LYS A 50 -1.23 -11.63 12.04
N ASP A 51 -1.07 -12.92 12.29
CA ASP A 51 0.25 -13.50 12.61
C ASP A 51 1.27 -13.40 11.45
N CYS A 52 0.80 -13.11 10.23
CA CYS A 52 1.64 -12.88 9.06
C CYS A 52 2.01 -11.41 8.84
N ASP A 53 1.70 -10.51 9.78
CA ASP A 53 2.02 -9.09 9.66
C ASP A 53 3.53 -8.85 9.69
N HIS A 54 3.96 -7.75 9.08
CA HIS A 54 5.38 -7.43 8.95
C HIS A 54 6.00 -7.07 10.30
N ALA A 55 6.91 -7.91 10.77
CA ALA A 55 7.69 -7.67 11.97
C ALA A 55 9.00 -6.94 11.65
N ILE A 56 9.32 -5.92 12.44
CA ILE A 56 10.62 -5.25 12.43
C ILE A 56 11.46 -5.87 13.54
N GLU A 57 12.16 -6.95 13.22
CA GLU A 57 13.04 -7.63 14.17
C GLU A 57 14.38 -6.90 14.30
N LEU A 58 14.70 -6.45 15.51
CA LEU A 58 15.99 -5.86 15.82
C LEU A 58 17.02 -6.97 16.05
N LYS A 59 18.21 -6.83 15.46
CA LYS A 59 19.33 -7.71 15.79
C LYS A 59 19.67 -7.58 17.28
N PRO A 60 20.10 -8.65 17.95
CA PRO A 60 20.56 -8.58 19.33
C PRO A 60 21.64 -7.49 19.48
N SER A 61 21.47 -6.60 20.47
CA SER A 61 22.35 -5.45 20.73
C SER A 61 22.35 -4.35 19.65
N ALA A 62 21.37 -4.33 18.75
CA ALA A 62 21.23 -3.23 17.80
C ALA A 62 20.90 -1.92 18.51
N ILE A 63 21.71 -0.89 18.26
CA ILE A 63 21.43 0.48 18.68
C ILE A 63 20.65 1.15 17.55
N LEU A 64 19.48 1.71 17.86
CA LEU A 64 18.70 2.45 16.87
C LEU A 64 19.45 3.71 16.45
N PRO A 65 19.64 3.95 15.13
CA PRO A 65 20.32 5.14 14.66
C PRO A 65 19.47 6.37 14.96
N TYR A 66 20.07 7.37 15.60
CA TYR A 66 19.50 8.72 15.66
C TYR A 66 19.82 9.43 14.34
N SER A 67 18.79 9.91 13.65
CA SER A 67 18.95 10.74 12.46
C SER A 67 18.30 12.11 12.70
N PRO A 68 19.02 13.23 12.57
CA PRO A 68 18.43 14.56 12.73
C PRO A 68 17.44 14.84 11.61
N LEU A 69 16.41 15.62 11.92
CA LEU A 69 15.48 16.08 10.89
C LEU A 69 16.22 17.01 9.92
N TYR A 70 16.22 16.65 8.64
CA TYR A 70 16.76 17.49 7.58
C TYR A 70 15.88 18.73 7.38
N ASN A 71 16.47 19.83 6.89
CA ASN A 71 15.70 20.99 6.48
C ASN A 71 14.85 20.66 5.25
N ILE A 72 13.56 20.93 5.33
CA ILE A 72 12.56 20.69 4.29
C ILE A 72 12.03 22.05 3.81
N SER A 73 11.82 22.21 2.50
CA SER A 73 11.24 23.44 1.94
C SER A 73 9.77 23.63 2.38
N GLN A 74 9.21 24.84 2.26
CA GLN A 74 7.80 25.07 2.61
C GLN A 74 6.84 24.22 1.76
N ASP A 75 7.14 24.06 0.48
CA ASP A 75 6.33 23.29 -0.47
C ASP A 75 6.33 21.79 -0.13
N GLU A 76 7.50 21.21 0.17
CA GLU A 76 7.61 19.83 0.62
C GLU A 76 6.96 19.62 1.99
N LEU A 77 7.06 20.62 2.88
CA LEU A 77 6.40 20.59 4.19
C LEU A 77 4.87 20.56 4.04
N LEU A 78 4.30 21.27 3.06
CA LEU A 78 2.87 21.21 2.76
C LEU A 78 2.45 19.80 2.29
N VAL A 79 3.24 19.17 1.42
CA VAL A 79 3.00 17.78 0.99
C VAL A 79 3.06 16.83 2.17
N LEU A 80 4.08 16.96 3.02
CA LEU A 80 4.25 16.12 4.21
C LEU A 80 3.09 16.28 5.20
N ARG A 81 2.65 17.52 5.45
CA ARG A 81 1.47 17.80 6.30
C ARG A 81 0.20 17.20 5.73
N LYS A 82 -0.02 17.31 4.42
CA LYS A 82 -1.16 16.69 3.74
C LYS A 82 -1.13 15.17 3.93
N PHE A 83 0.03 14.54 3.72
CA PHE A 83 0.22 13.11 3.93
C PHE A 83 -0.10 12.69 5.37
N PHE A 84 0.45 13.37 6.38
CA PHE A 84 0.17 13.03 7.77
C PHE A 84 -1.30 13.18 8.11
N LYS A 85 -1.94 14.28 7.68
CA LYS A 85 -3.37 14.49 7.90
C LYS A 85 -4.21 13.34 7.32
N GLU A 86 -3.98 13.00 6.04
CA GLU A 86 -4.73 11.93 5.37
C GLU A 86 -4.53 10.56 6.05
N ASN A 87 -3.33 10.24 6.52
CA ASN A 87 -3.07 8.95 7.16
C ASN A 87 -3.54 8.89 8.62
N LEU A 88 -3.57 10.04 9.32
CA LEU A 88 -4.18 10.16 10.64
C LEU A 88 -5.70 10.00 10.54
N ASP A 89 -6.33 10.67 9.57
CA ASP A 89 -7.78 10.60 9.33
C ASP A 89 -8.23 9.17 8.98
N LYS A 90 -7.38 8.40 8.26
CA LYS A 90 -7.60 6.98 7.96
C LYS A 90 -7.26 6.03 9.11
N GLY A 91 -6.59 6.52 10.16
CA GLY A 91 -6.06 5.69 11.25
C GLY A 91 -4.84 4.84 10.89
N PHE A 92 -4.29 4.97 9.69
CA PHE A 92 -3.10 4.23 9.24
C PHE A 92 -1.86 4.54 10.07
N ILE A 93 -1.81 5.73 10.66
CA ILE A 93 -0.78 6.13 11.62
C ILE A 93 -1.42 6.70 12.88
N ARG A 94 -0.69 6.60 14.00
CA ARG A 94 -1.05 7.21 15.29
C ARG A 94 0.12 8.00 15.85
N ALA A 95 -0.16 9.15 16.43
CA ALA A 95 0.85 9.95 17.11
C ALA A 95 1.34 9.24 18.39
N THR A 96 2.66 9.17 18.57
CA THR A 96 3.33 8.71 19.79
C THR A 96 4.03 9.89 20.48
N PHE A 97 4.43 9.71 21.73
CA PHE A 97 4.94 10.80 22.57
C PHE A 97 6.40 11.16 22.20
N ASN A 98 6.62 12.13 21.29
CA ASN A 98 7.58 13.26 21.45
C ASN A 98 7.90 14.06 20.16
N THR A 99 8.16 15.36 20.37
CA THR A 99 8.78 16.39 19.50
C THR A 99 7.91 17.14 18.47
N ARG A 100 8.45 18.27 17.97
CA ARG A 100 7.80 19.37 17.21
C ARG A 100 6.98 18.96 15.98
N TYR A 101 7.18 17.75 15.44
CA TYR A 101 6.38 17.18 14.35
C TYR A 101 5.87 15.76 14.63
N GLY A 102 6.06 15.25 15.85
CA GLY A 102 5.61 13.93 16.30
C GLY A 102 6.52 12.78 15.87
N LEU A 103 6.60 11.77 16.74
CA LEU A 103 6.88 10.39 16.34
C LEU A 103 5.53 9.76 15.99
N PHE A 104 5.48 8.94 14.95
CA PHE A 104 4.26 8.22 14.56
C PHE A 104 4.53 6.73 14.51
N GLU A 105 3.56 5.95 14.99
CA GLU A 105 3.49 4.52 14.79
C GLU A 105 2.60 4.25 13.58
N SER A 106 3.03 3.37 12.69
CA SER A 106 2.27 2.97 11.50
C SER A 106 1.63 1.60 11.69
N PHE A 107 0.36 1.46 11.33
CA PHE A 107 -0.39 0.21 11.30
C PHE A 107 -0.44 -0.42 9.90
N VAL A 108 0.16 0.26 8.92
CA VAL A 108 0.36 -0.24 7.56
C VAL A 108 1.85 -0.39 7.27
N MET A 109 2.17 -1.32 6.37
CA MET A 109 3.55 -1.51 5.90
C MET A 109 4.01 -0.29 5.12
N LEU A 110 5.03 0.40 5.60
CA LEU A 110 5.61 1.57 4.93
C LEU A 110 6.63 1.14 3.87
N PHE A 111 6.79 1.97 2.84
CA PHE A 111 7.86 1.81 1.86
C PHE A 111 9.23 2.01 2.49
N GLY A 112 10.23 1.27 1.98
CA GLY A 112 11.62 1.38 2.43
C GLY A 112 11.97 0.56 3.68
N LEU A 113 10.99 -0.15 4.27
CA LEU A 113 11.26 -1.12 5.32
C LEU A 113 12.03 -2.34 4.78
N SER A 114 13.00 -2.83 5.55
CA SER A 114 13.73 -4.05 5.20
C SER A 114 12.77 -5.25 5.24
N ASN A 115 12.86 -6.15 4.25
CA ASN A 115 12.00 -7.33 4.10
C ASN A 115 10.50 -7.06 3.84
N ALA A 116 10.05 -5.81 3.72
CA ALA A 116 8.66 -5.49 3.41
C ALA A 116 8.15 -6.21 2.14
N LEU A 117 8.91 -6.15 1.05
CA LEU A 117 8.56 -6.83 -0.21
C LEU A 117 8.46 -8.35 -0.04
N ALA A 118 9.33 -8.94 0.79
CA ALA A 118 9.30 -10.38 1.06
C ALA A 118 8.06 -10.77 1.87
N THR A 119 7.70 -9.99 2.89
CA THR A 119 6.45 -10.19 3.64
C THR A 119 5.23 -10.03 2.75
N PHE A 120 5.21 -9.00 1.88
CA PHE A 120 4.11 -8.78 0.95
C PHE A 120 3.96 -9.94 -0.06
N GLN A 121 5.06 -10.40 -0.64
CA GLN A 121 5.06 -11.57 -1.52
C GLN A 121 4.60 -12.84 -0.79
N ALA A 122 5.04 -13.06 0.45
CA ALA A 122 4.60 -14.19 1.26
C ALA A 122 3.07 -14.15 1.48
N ARG A 123 2.51 -12.96 1.72
CA ARG A 123 1.07 -12.76 1.86
C ARG A 123 0.32 -13.09 0.56
N ILE A 124 0.80 -12.64 -0.58
CA ILE A 124 0.21 -12.97 -1.89
C ILE A 124 0.27 -14.47 -2.15
N ASN A 125 1.41 -15.09 -1.86
CA ASN A 125 1.60 -16.53 -2.03
C ASN A 125 0.64 -17.33 -1.14
N ASP A 126 0.34 -16.86 0.07
CA ASP A 126 -0.61 -17.50 0.97
C ASP A 126 -2.07 -17.38 0.48
N ILE A 127 -2.49 -16.16 0.10
CA ILE A 127 -3.86 -15.90 -0.41
C ILE A 127 -4.13 -16.67 -1.70
N LEU A 128 -3.18 -16.64 -2.64
CA LEU A 128 -3.36 -17.23 -3.97
C LEU A 128 -2.84 -18.67 -4.06
N ARG A 129 -2.34 -19.25 -2.96
CA ARG A 129 -1.82 -20.61 -2.88
C ARG A 129 -2.69 -21.66 -3.60
N PRO A 130 -4.03 -21.65 -3.48
CA PRO A 130 -4.88 -22.64 -4.15
C PRO A 130 -4.80 -22.63 -5.68
N PHE A 131 -4.31 -21.55 -6.27
CA PHE A 131 -4.24 -21.34 -7.71
C PHE A 131 -2.82 -21.52 -8.27
N PHE A 132 -1.84 -21.82 -7.40
CA PHE A 132 -0.42 -21.75 -7.73
C PHE A 132 -0.06 -22.83 -8.77
N ASN A 133 0.70 -22.44 -9.81
CA ASN A 133 1.01 -23.27 -10.99
C ASN A 133 -0.21 -23.75 -11.79
N ILE A 134 -1.38 -23.11 -11.64
CA ILE A 134 -2.57 -23.43 -12.43
C ILE A 134 -2.80 -22.38 -13.51
N PHE A 135 -2.98 -21.11 -13.10
CA PHE A 135 -3.39 -20.05 -14.04
C PHE A 135 -2.95 -18.63 -13.67
N TYR A 136 -2.09 -18.46 -12.66
CA TYR A 136 -1.56 -17.16 -12.29
C TYR A 136 -0.06 -17.19 -12.06
N SER A 137 0.56 -16.03 -12.20
CA SER A 137 1.91 -15.72 -11.75
C SER A 137 1.86 -14.38 -11.03
N ALA A 138 2.37 -14.29 -9.81
CA ALA A 138 2.36 -13.05 -9.05
C ALA A 138 3.77 -12.68 -8.59
N TYR A 139 4.12 -11.41 -8.75
CA TYR A 139 5.39 -10.86 -8.29
C TYR A 139 5.18 -9.46 -7.72
N ILE A 140 5.46 -9.33 -6.42
CA ILE A 140 5.28 -8.11 -5.63
C ILE A 140 3.87 -7.53 -5.87
N ASP A 141 3.72 -6.44 -6.62
CA ASP A 141 2.44 -5.76 -6.79
C ASP A 141 1.66 -6.28 -8.00
N ASP A 142 2.28 -7.08 -8.87
CA ASP A 142 1.72 -7.49 -10.14
C ASP A 142 1.21 -8.93 -10.09
N ILE A 143 -0.09 -9.11 -10.33
CA ILE A 143 -0.73 -10.43 -10.51
C ILE A 143 -1.09 -10.60 -11.99
N LEU A 144 -0.41 -11.51 -12.66
CA LEU A 144 -0.71 -11.93 -14.03
C LEU A 144 -1.59 -13.17 -14.02
N VAL A 145 -2.80 -13.06 -14.59
CA VAL A 145 -3.71 -14.19 -14.82
C VAL A 145 -3.68 -14.57 -16.29
N TYR A 146 -3.50 -15.85 -16.61
CA TYR A 146 -3.41 -16.35 -17.99
C TYR A 146 -4.34 -17.55 -18.22
N SER A 147 -4.76 -17.74 -19.48
CA SER A 147 -5.68 -18.82 -19.85
C SER A 147 -5.82 -18.95 -21.38
N ASP A 148 -6.20 -20.12 -21.87
CA ASP A 148 -6.35 -20.39 -23.31
C ASP A 148 -7.65 -19.83 -23.92
N THR A 149 -8.68 -19.60 -23.11
CA THR A 149 -9.99 -19.14 -23.61
C THR A 149 -10.57 -18.05 -22.73
N LEU A 150 -11.31 -17.11 -23.33
CA LEU A 150 -11.93 -16.00 -22.62
C LEU A 150 -12.91 -16.47 -21.52
N LYS A 151 -13.60 -17.58 -21.73
CA LYS A 151 -14.53 -18.16 -20.74
C LYS A 151 -13.78 -18.63 -19.49
N LYS A 152 -12.66 -19.34 -19.67
CA LYS A 152 -11.77 -19.73 -18.55
C LYS A 152 -11.15 -18.49 -17.90
N HIS A 153 -10.68 -17.53 -18.69
CA HIS A 153 -10.08 -16.29 -18.19
C HIS A 153 -10.99 -15.58 -17.19
N ARG A 154 -12.26 -15.37 -17.57
CA ARG A 154 -13.25 -14.71 -16.71
C ARG A 154 -13.47 -15.47 -15.41
N LEU A 155 -13.47 -16.79 -15.46
CA LEU A 155 -13.61 -17.63 -14.26
C LEU A 155 -12.40 -17.47 -13.33
N TYR A 156 -11.19 -17.48 -13.88
CA TYR A 156 -9.95 -17.32 -13.13
C TYR A 156 -9.81 -15.93 -12.51
N VAL A 157 -10.13 -14.87 -13.25
CA VAL A 157 -10.15 -13.51 -12.71
C VAL A 157 -11.16 -13.40 -11.57
N LYS A 158 -12.36 -13.97 -11.71
CA LYS A 158 -13.35 -14.02 -10.61
C LYS A 158 -12.84 -14.78 -9.39
N ALA A 159 -12.10 -15.88 -9.59
CA ALA A 159 -11.53 -16.66 -8.49
C ALA A 159 -10.46 -15.84 -7.72
N VAL A 160 -9.61 -15.10 -8.44
CA VAL A 160 -8.62 -14.20 -7.83
C VAL A 160 -9.30 -13.05 -7.09
N LEU A 161 -10.25 -12.35 -7.73
CA LEU A 161 -10.99 -11.23 -7.11
C LEU A 161 -11.82 -11.64 -5.89
N ARG A 162 -12.13 -12.93 -5.74
CA ARG A 162 -12.82 -13.45 -4.56
C ARG A 162 -11.88 -13.78 -3.41
N ALA A 163 -10.63 -14.11 -3.73
CA ALA A 163 -9.63 -14.50 -2.75
C ALA A 163 -8.94 -13.29 -2.11
N VAL A 164 -8.82 -12.19 -2.88
CA VAL A 164 -8.28 -10.90 -2.45
C VAL A 164 -9.33 -10.10 -1.70
#